data_AF-A0A7C4PF22-F1
#
_entry.id   AF-A0A7C4PF22-F1
#
_cell.length_a   1.000
_cell.length_b   1.000
_cell.length_c   1.000
_cell.angle_alpha   90.00
_cell.angle_beta   90.00
_cell.angle_gamma   90.00
#
_symmetry.space_group_name_H-M   'P 1'
#
loop_
_entity.id
_entity.type
_entity.pdbx_description
1 polymer ?
#
loop_
_entity_poly.entity_id
_entity_poly.type
_entity_poly.pdbx_seq_one_letter_code
_entity_poly.pdbx_strand_id
1 'polypeptide(L)'
;MNRKGEELALGELPREVELCRQRILGELGERSRWLIRLRWWIPPSLGLATLFLSWIGVEFEALALLGIGIFICGYNVLFNLRDSRLLSKGNEEDIPSQRLIAWQVGFDSVAIFLIVFYTGGISSPFIFLFLFHVIFTAILLPKGWARLFAGGVPSGLLLIGVLQSLGSIPVFSLVFQSQKIALAEHPFQGWMVFLFFTGFVLIISFSVSGVMAVFRERVTELADLSRGVAMLCERLESLMEERSRFMRKVAHNLRAPLAAVTSGLEVLEGSYLGDLNEAQRNRLQRITERVRNLVQMVNELMMLARSRMERKEMEWRVVDLDLIGRRIEQTYRAQAEKKGLTFSVERSEGLPPLMGDEEMIEELVENLVSNAVKYTEAPGQVLVRFSKEANGEVNLEVRDTGIGIPSEKLQSIFEPFRQADGSATRRYGGTGLGLAICKKLVELMGGQIGVESQEGVGSLFWFELRLPRSATPPSVLLEQTAQPPAEPTGIAGLRVLVAEDNLVNQKVVRRVLEKWGVICEIAENGREVLEWLSREPFHLILMDCQMPEMDGFEATRRIRDYEQRTGGRLHIPIIALTANAMSEDRDKCLAVGMDDYLSKPLKPELLYEKLVQWGKPRLEASRGAVA
;
A
#
# COMPACT_ATOMS: atom_id res chain seq x y z
N MET A 1 -31.47 -25.45 2.28
CA MET A 1 -30.96 -26.21 3.45
C MET A 1 -29.67 -26.89 3.01
N ASN A 2 -28.52 -26.24 3.20
CA ASN A 2 -27.26 -26.94 3.38
C ASN A 2 -26.36 -26.07 4.25
N ARG A 3 -26.25 -26.49 5.51
CA ARG A 3 -25.31 -25.98 6.52
C ARG A 3 -24.01 -26.74 6.31
N LYS A 4 -22.95 -26.08 5.83
CA LYS A 4 -21.55 -26.35 6.18
C LYS A 4 -20.68 -25.28 5.53
N GLY A 5 -19.72 -24.78 6.32
CA GLY A 5 -18.99 -23.55 6.08
C GLY A 5 -18.26 -23.51 4.76
N GLU A 6 -18.60 -22.51 3.97
CA GLU A 6 -17.59 -21.75 3.24
C GLU A 6 -17.28 -20.56 4.14
N GLU A 7 -16.24 -20.73 4.98
CA GLU A 7 -15.40 -19.60 5.36
C GLU A 7 -14.86 -19.07 4.03
N LEU A 8 -15.54 -18.07 3.47
CA LEU A 8 -14.89 -17.13 2.58
C LEU A 8 -13.69 -16.63 3.36
N ALA A 9 -12.49 -17.03 2.93
CA ALA A 9 -11.24 -16.48 3.40
C ALA A 9 -11.40 -14.97 3.37
N LEU A 10 -11.56 -14.38 4.57
CA LEU A 10 -11.46 -12.95 4.77
C LEU A 10 -10.08 -12.59 4.22
N GLY A 11 -10.07 -11.97 3.04
CA GLY A 11 -8.90 -11.24 2.57
C GLY A 11 -8.45 -10.36 3.73
N GLU A 12 -7.15 -10.34 3.98
CA GLU A 12 -6.53 -9.58 5.06
C GLU A 12 -7.21 -8.21 5.13
N LEU A 13 -7.92 -7.94 6.22
CA LEU A 13 -8.46 -6.60 6.44
C LEU A 13 -7.31 -5.60 6.25
N PRO A 14 -7.54 -4.42 5.64
CA PRO A 14 -6.50 -3.42 5.49
C PRO A 14 -5.79 -3.27 6.83
N ARG A 15 -4.45 -3.36 6.85
CA ARG A 15 -3.67 -3.41 8.11
C ARG A 15 -4.11 -2.36 9.12
N GLU A 16 -4.54 -1.19 8.66
CA GLU A 16 -5.05 -0.10 9.48
C GLU A 16 -6.36 -0.43 10.23
N VAL A 17 -7.28 -1.18 9.61
CA VAL A 17 -8.54 -1.62 10.22
C VAL A 17 -8.27 -2.73 11.24
N GLU A 18 -7.38 -3.66 10.92
CA GLU A 18 -6.98 -4.71 11.87
C GLU A 18 -6.19 -4.12 13.05
N LEU A 19 -5.32 -3.13 12.80
CA LEU A 19 -4.63 -2.37 13.84
C LEU A 19 -5.60 -1.57 14.71
N CYS A 20 -6.64 -0.97 14.12
CA CYS A 20 -7.67 -0.26 14.87
C CYS A 20 -8.49 -1.23 15.74
N ARG A 21 -8.88 -2.38 15.20
CA ARG A 21 -9.55 -3.46 15.93
C ARG A 21 -8.68 -3.95 17.09
N GLN A 22 -7.41 -4.27 16.84
CA GLN A 22 -6.46 -4.71 17.85
C GLN A 22 -6.20 -3.64 18.92
N ARG A 23 -6.12 -2.36 18.54
CA ARG A 23 -5.96 -1.25 19.49
C ARG A 23 -7.19 -1.09 20.38
N ILE A 24 -8.40 -1.13 19.81
CA ILE A 24 -9.64 -1.03 20.58
C ILE A 24 -9.80 -2.22 21.53
N LEU A 25 -9.56 -3.45 21.04
CA LEU A 25 -9.64 -4.66 21.87
C LEU A 25 -8.54 -4.68 22.93
N GLY A 26 -7.33 -4.21 22.61
CA GLY A 26 -6.22 -4.03 23.55
C GLY A 26 -6.54 -3.04 24.66
N GLU A 27 -7.09 -1.87 24.31
CA GLU A 27 -7.53 -0.87 25.30
C GLU A 27 -8.65 -1.40 26.20
N LEU A 28 -9.64 -2.12 25.63
CA LEU A 28 -10.71 -2.76 26.41
C LEU A 28 -10.15 -3.83 27.35
N GLY A 29 -9.19 -4.64 26.87
CA GLY A 29 -8.48 -5.64 27.64
C GLY A 29 -7.70 -5.03 28.80
N GLU A 30 -6.93 -3.97 28.57
CA GLU A 30 -6.20 -3.25 29.63
C GLU A 30 -7.12 -2.64 30.68
N ARG A 31 -8.21 -2.00 30.26
CA ARG A 31 -9.21 -1.44 31.18
C ARG A 31 -9.85 -2.53 32.05
N SER A 32 -10.14 -3.70 31.48
CA SER A 32 -10.66 -4.85 32.24
C SER A 32 -9.64 -5.39 33.26
N ARG A 33 -8.35 -5.46 32.89
CA ARG A 33 -7.27 -5.93 33.77
C ARG A 33 -6.97 -4.95 34.90
N TRP A 34 -7.02 -3.64 34.63
CA TRP A 34 -6.89 -2.61 35.66
C TRP A 34 -7.96 -2.78 36.75
N LEU A 35 -9.20 -3.07 36.35
CA LEU A 35 -10.32 -3.30 37.27
C LEU A 35 -10.14 -4.56 38.12
N ILE A 36 -9.62 -5.64 37.53
CA ILE A 36 -9.28 -6.86 38.29
C ILE A 36 -8.23 -6.58 39.35
N ARG A 37 -7.19 -5.76 39.02
CA ARG A 37 -6.15 -5.38 39.98
C ARG A 37 -6.68 -4.51 41.13
N LEU A 38 -7.62 -3.60 40.85
CA LEU A 38 -8.22 -2.75 41.88
C LEU A 38 -8.93 -3.57 42.98
N ARG A 39 -9.49 -4.74 42.64
CA ARG A 39 -10.25 -5.59 43.58
C ARG A 39 -9.38 -6.24 44.65
N TRP A 40 -8.09 -6.43 44.40
CA TRP A 40 -7.14 -6.93 45.41
C TRP A 40 -6.92 -5.96 46.57
N TRP A 41 -7.29 -4.69 46.40
CA TRP A 41 -7.23 -3.68 47.46
C TRP A 41 -8.45 -3.72 48.39
N ILE A 42 -9.52 -4.42 48.02
CA ILE A 42 -10.76 -4.47 48.82
C ILE A 42 -10.52 -5.19 50.16
N PRO A 43 -9.96 -6.42 50.23
CA PRO A 43 -9.71 -7.09 51.52
C PRO A 43 -8.75 -6.34 52.46
N PRO A 44 -7.62 -5.79 52.00
CA PRO A 44 -6.76 -4.94 52.83
C PRO A 44 -7.47 -3.68 53.34
N SER A 45 -8.29 -3.04 52.50
CA SER A 45 -9.04 -1.85 52.88
C SER A 45 -10.10 -2.14 53.95
N LEU A 46 -10.77 -3.31 53.89
CA LEU A 46 -11.65 -3.80 54.94
C LEU A 46 -10.90 -4.02 56.26
N GLY A 47 -9.72 -4.63 56.22
CA GLY A 47 -8.87 -4.79 57.41
C GLY A 47 -8.46 -3.45 58.04
N LEU A 48 -8.01 -2.50 57.22
CA LEU A 48 -7.66 -1.15 57.69
C LEU A 48 -8.87 -0.39 58.24
N ALA A 49 -10.03 -0.50 57.59
CA ALA A 49 -11.27 0.09 58.08
C ALA A 49 -11.67 -0.49 59.43
N THR A 50 -11.55 -1.81 59.64
CA THR A 50 -11.82 -2.42 60.95
C THR A 50 -10.89 -1.93 62.05
N LEU A 51 -9.59 -1.78 61.75
CA LEU A 51 -8.61 -1.24 62.69
C LEU A 51 -8.89 0.22 63.03
N PHE A 52 -9.21 1.04 62.02
CA PHE A 52 -9.52 2.46 62.20
C PHE A 52 -10.81 2.67 62.99
N LEU A 53 -11.85 1.91 62.69
CA LEU A 53 -13.11 2.01 63.40
C LEU A 53 -13.00 1.49 64.84
N SER A 54 -12.23 0.43 65.07
CA SER A 54 -11.87 -0.03 66.41
C SER A 54 -11.11 1.06 67.18
N TRP A 55 -10.19 1.78 66.53
CA TRP A 55 -9.44 2.89 67.13
C TRP A 55 -10.34 4.07 67.53
N ILE A 56 -11.41 4.33 66.77
CA ILE A 56 -12.42 5.36 67.08
C ILE A 56 -13.47 4.87 68.12
N GLY A 57 -13.34 3.62 68.59
CA GLY A 57 -14.20 3.05 69.62
C GLY A 57 -15.51 2.48 69.11
N VAL A 58 -15.56 2.07 67.83
CA VAL A 58 -16.67 1.32 67.24
C VAL A 58 -16.34 -0.18 67.28
N GLU A 59 -17.17 -0.99 67.94
CA GLU A 59 -17.02 -2.45 67.95
C GLU A 59 -17.91 -3.12 66.90
N PHE A 60 -17.34 -4.04 66.13
CA PHE A 60 -18.03 -4.89 65.14
C PHE A 60 -17.75 -6.36 65.42
N GLU A 61 -18.53 -7.27 64.82
CA GLU A 61 -18.13 -8.68 64.66
C GLU A 61 -16.93 -8.77 63.71
N ALA A 62 -15.72 -8.54 64.23
CA ALA A 62 -14.47 -8.60 63.48
C ALA A 62 -14.29 -9.95 62.76
N LEU A 63 -14.81 -11.04 63.34
CA LEU A 63 -14.79 -12.37 62.75
C LEU A 63 -15.61 -12.46 61.46
N ALA A 64 -16.75 -11.77 61.38
CA ALA A 64 -17.62 -11.76 60.20
C ALA A 64 -17.01 -10.98 59.04
N LEU A 65 -16.45 -9.79 59.33
CA LEU A 65 -15.75 -8.98 58.32
C LEU A 65 -14.47 -9.67 57.80
N LEU A 66 -13.74 -10.36 58.68
CA LEU A 66 -12.59 -11.17 58.29
C LEU A 66 -13.00 -12.37 57.42
N GLY A 67 -14.13 -13.02 57.74
CA GLY A 67 -14.72 -14.07 56.90
C GLY A 67 -15.09 -13.57 55.49
N ILE A 68 -15.67 -12.37 55.39
CA ILE A 68 -15.99 -11.76 54.09
C ILE A 68 -14.72 -11.38 53.32
N GLY A 69 -13.69 -10.87 54.00
CA GLY A 69 -12.38 -10.61 53.38
C GLY A 69 -11.74 -11.87 52.81
N ILE A 70 -11.80 -13.00 53.55
CA ILE A 70 -11.33 -14.31 53.07
C ILE A 70 -12.15 -14.79 51.88
N PHE A 71 -13.47 -14.61 51.91
CA PHE A 71 -14.36 -14.95 50.79
C PHE A 71 -13.98 -14.18 49.51
N ILE A 72 -13.73 -12.87 49.63
CA ILE A 72 -13.29 -12.02 48.53
C ILE A 72 -11.95 -12.47 47.96
N CYS A 73 -10.96 -12.72 48.83
CA CYS A 73 -9.67 -13.27 48.41
C CYS A 73 -9.83 -14.62 47.70
N GLY A 74 -10.66 -15.51 48.24
CA GLY A 74 -10.87 -16.87 47.72
C GLY A 74 -11.41 -16.89 46.30
N TYR A 75 -12.48 -16.14 46.01
CA TYR A 75 -12.99 -16.08 44.64
C TYR A 75 -12.05 -15.30 43.72
N ASN A 76 -11.38 -14.24 44.18
CA ASN A 76 -10.40 -13.51 43.37
C ASN A 76 -9.24 -14.42 42.90
N VAL A 77 -8.73 -15.27 43.80
CA VAL A 77 -7.71 -16.29 43.46
C VAL A 77 -8.27 -17.28 42.43
N LEU A 78 -9.48 -17.80 42.64
CA LEU A 78 -10.11 -18.77 41.73
C LEU A 78 -10.28 -18.21 40.32
N PHE A 79 -10.73 -16.95 40.19
CA PHE A 79 -10.90 -16.30 38.91
C PHE A 79 -9.55 -15.99 38.23
N ASN A 80 -8.53 -15.56 38.97
CA ASN A 80 -7.20 -15.30 38.43
C ASN A 80 -6.52 -16.59 37.92
N LEU A 81 -6.69 -17.71 38.63
CA LEU A 81 -6.22 -19.03 38.18
C LEU A 81 -6.97 -19.53 36.93
N ARG A 82 -8.24 -19.18 36.78
CA ARG A 82 -9.04 -19.54 35.61
C ARG A 82 -8.69 -18.68 34.39
N ASP A 83 -8.44 -17.39 34.59
CA ASP A 83 -8.06 -16.43 33.56
C ASP A 83 -6.66 -16.75 32.98
N SER A 84 -5.68 -17.01 33.86
CA SER A 84 -4.33 -17.44 33.46
C SER A 84 -4.31 -18.75 32.65
N ARG A 85 -5.19 -19.72 32.98
CA ARG A 85 -5.33 -20.96 32.21
C ARG A 85 -5.93 -20.75 30.82
N LEU A 86 -6.83 -19.79 30.65
CA LEU A 86 -7.41 -19.45 29.34
C LEU A 86 -6.37 -18.79 28.43
N LEU A 87 -5.57 -17.86 28.96
CA LEU A 87 -4.48 -17.21 28.24
C LEU A 87 -3.38 -18.20 27.82
N SER A 88 -3.07 -19.20 28.65
CA SER A 88 -2.07 -20.23 28.31
C SER A 88 -2.45 -21.14 27.14
N LYS A 89 -3.71 -21.11 26.69
CA LYS A 89 -4.21 -21.90 25.55
C LYS A 89 -4.05 -21.20 24.19
N GLY A 90 -3.36 -20.07 24.13
CA GLY A 90 -2.79 -19.54 22.88
C GLY A 90 -3.66 -18.57 22.07
N ASN A 91 -4.82 -18.14 22.56
CA ASN A 91 -5.58 -17.04 21.94
C ASN A 91 -5.44 -15.77 22.78
N GLU A 92 -4.52 -14.88 22.39
CA GLU A 92 -4.40 -13.52 22.97
C GLU A 92 -5.65 -12.65 22.75
N GLU A 93 -6.58 -13.08 21.88
CA GLU A 93 -7.85 -12.38 21.61
C GLU A 93 -9.00 -12.74 22.55
N ASP A 94 -8.86 -13.71 23.44
CA ASP A 94 -9.94 -14.12 24.33
C ASP A 94 -10.10 -13.14 25.51
N ILE A 95 -10.79 -12.03 25.24
CA ILE A 95 -11.39 -11.16 26.27
C ILE A 95 -12.12 -12.05 27.28
N PRO A 96 -11.97 -11.85 28.61
CA PRO A 96 -12.65 -12.67 29.60
C PRO A 96 -14.13 -12.77 29.26
N SER A 97 -14.63 -14.00 29.07
CA SER A 97 -15.99 -14.23 28.58
C SER A 97 -16.99 -13.40 29.40
N GLN A 98 -17.97 -12.75 28.74
CA GLN A 98 -18.97 -11.93 29.44
C GLN A 98 -19.65 -12.65 30.62
N ARG A 99 -19.75 -13.98 30.54
CA ARG A 99 -20.23 -14.83 31.64
C ARG A 99 -19.31 -14.78 32.86
N LEU A 100 -17.99 -14.83 32.68
CA LEU A 100 -17.02 -14.73 33.77
C LEU A 100 -17.15 -13.39 34.51
N ILE A 101 -17.27 -12.30 33.75
CA ILE A 101 -17.49 -10.95 34.29
C ILE A 101 -18.82 -10.89 35.06
N ALA A 102 -19.89 -11.48 34.52
CA ALA A 102 -21.19 -11.53 35.18
C ALA A 102 -21.16 -12.30 36.50
N TRP A 103 -20.51 -13.47 36.55
CA TRP A 103 -20.34 -14.23 37.78
C TRP A 103 -19.55 -13.44 38.82
N GLN A 104 -18.46 -12.80 38.40
CA GLN A 104 -17.63 -11.98 39.26
C GLN A 104 -18.40 -10.80 39.87
N VAL A 105 -19.20 -10.08 39.08
CA VAL A 105 -20.04 -8.98 39.58
C VAL A 105 -21.09 -9.48 40.58
N GLY A 106 -21.64 -10.68 40.35
CA GLY A 106 -22.55 -11.34 41.29
C GLY A 106 -21.91 -11.64 42.64
N PHE A 107 -20.69 -12.19 42.66
CA PHE A 107 -19.96 -12.46 43.90
C PHE A 107 -19.63 -11.20 44.69
N ASP A 108 -19.27 -10.10 44.01
CA ASP A 108 -19.08 -8.79 44.66
C ASP A 108 -20.37 -8.28 45.31
N SER A 109 -21.52 -8.42 44.61
CA SER A 109 -22.81 -8.01 45.17
C SER A 109 -23.17 -8.79 46.42
N VAL A 110 -22.89 -10.09 46.45
CA VAL A 110 -23.08 -10.94 47.64
C VAL A 110 -22.15 -10.47 48.77
N ALA A 111 -20.89 -10.17 48.48
CA ALA A 111 -19.95 -9.69 49.48
C ALA A 111 -20.37 -8.35 50.10
N ILE A 112 -20.81 -7.38 49.28
CA ILE A 112 -21.32 -6.07 49.77
C ILE A 112 -22.59 -6.27 50.59
N PHE A 113 -23.48 -7.18 50.18
CA PHE A 113 -24.68 -7.52 50.95
C PHE A 113 -24.34 -8.05 52.33
N LEU A 114 -23.38 -8.97 52.42
CA LEU A 114 -22.90 -9.50 53.71
C LEU A 114 -22.24 -8.39 54.55
N ILE A 115 -21.44 -7.51 53.95
CA ILE A 115 -20.84 -6.37 54.67
C ILE A 115 -21.95 -5.51 55.29
N VAL A 116 -22.95 -5.11 54.51
CA VAL A 116 -24.06 -4.28 54.99
C VAL A 116 -24.86 -5.01 56.07
N PHE A 117 -25.16 -6.30 55.88
CA PHE A 117 -25.87 -7.12 56.85
C PHE A 117 -25.19 -7.16 58.23
N TYR A 118 -23.89 -7.49 58.27
CA TYR A 118 -23.13 -7.62 59.52
C TYR A 118 -22.71 -6.30 60.15
N THR A 119 -22.82 -5.17 59.44
CA THR A 119 -22.42 -3.84 59.94
C THR A 119 -23.59 -2.93 60.30
N GLY A 120 -24.79 -3.50 60.52
CA GLY A 120 -25.97 -2.76 60.98
C GLY A 120 -27.14 -2.73 59.99
N GLY A 121 -27.10 -3.54 58.93
CA GLY A 121 -28.19 -3.70 57.97
C GLY A 121 -28.57 -2.41 57.26
N ILE A 122 -29.85 -2.05 57.31
CA ILE A 122 -30.36 -0.77 56.77
C ILE A 122 -29.57 0.44 57.26
N SER A 123 -29.17 0.42 58.54
CA SER A 123 -28.49 1.54 59.21
C SER A 123 -26.98 1.47 59.04
N SER A 124 -26.46 0.54 58.24
CA SER A 124 -25.03 0.38 58.02
C SER A 124 -24.44 1.63 57.37
N PRO A 125 -23.32 2.17 57.89
CA PRO A 125 -22.60 3.25 57.24
C PRO A 125 -22.03 2.82 55.89
N PHE A 126 -21.94 1.52 55.58
CA PHE A 126 -21.38 1.00 54.33
C PHE A 126 -22.40 0.81 53.22
N ILE A 127 -23.66 1.18 53.44
CA ILE A 127 -24.72 1.04 52.44
C ILE A 127 -24.38 1.78 51.13
N PHE A 128 -23.59 2.87 51.21
CA PHE A 128 -23.08 3.62 50.05
C PHE A 128 -22.21 2.80 49.07
N LEU A 129 -21.59 1.70 49.51
CA LEU A 129 -20.81 0.83 48.63
C LEU A 129 -21.67 0.21 47.51
N PHE A 130 -22.98 0.04 47.75
CA PHE A 130 -23.91 -0.38 46.70
C PHE A 130 -24.02 0.63 45.57
N LEU A 131 -23.85 1.93 45.84
CA LEU A 131 -23.92 2.94 44.79
C LEU A 131 -22.78 2.76 43.79
N PHE A 132 -21.56 2.62 44.30
CA PHE A 132 -20.38 2.39 43.46
C PHE A 132 -20.52 1.08 42.67
N HIS A 133 -20.98 0.02 43.32
CA HIS A 133 -21.16 -1.28 42.70
C HIS A 133 -22.22 -1.29 41.60
N VAL A 134 -23.31 -0.54 41.79
CA VAL A 134 -24.38 -0.41 40.81
C VAL A 134 -23.91 0.36 39.58
N ILE A 135 -23.18 1.48 39.75
CA ILE A 135 -22.57 2.23 38.64
C ILE A 135 -21.63 1.31 37.86
N PHE A 136 -20.78 0.59 38.58
CA PHE A 136 -19.79 -0.30 37.99
C PHE A 136 -20.43 -1.46 37.20
N THR A 137 -21.47 -2.04 37.76
CA THR A 137 -22.26 -3.11 37.13
C THR A 137 -22.97 -2.62 35.86
N ALA A 138 -23.49 -1.40 35.86
CA ALA A 138 -24.14 -0.79 34.70
C ALA A 138 -23.16 -0.52 33.55
N ILE A 139 -21.89 -0.27 33.86
CA ILE A 139 -20.83 -0.08 32.86
C ILE A 139 -20.41 -1.44 32.25
N LEU A 140 -20.21 -2.46 33.09
CA LEU A 140 -19.62 -3.72 32.65
C LEU A 140 -20.61 -4.74 32.08
N LEU A 141 -21.86 -4.77 32.57
CA LEU A 141 -22.81 -5.80 32.15
C LEU A 141 -23.64 -5.40 30.92
N PRO A 142 -24.14 -6.37 30.13
CA PRO A 142 -25.09 -6.13 29.04
C PRO A 142 -26.40 -5.47 29.53
N LYS A 143 -27.11 -4.76 28.63
CA LYS A 143 -28.33 -3.98 28.95
C LYS A 143 -29.39 -4.76 29.75
N GLY A 144 -29.52 -6.07 29.57
CA GLY A 144 -30.48 -6.92 30.31
C GLY A 144 -30.05 -7.21 31.75
N TRP A 145 -28.81 -7.65 31.93
CA TRP A 145 -28.24 -7.96 33.24
C TRP A 145 -28.04 -6.71 34.10
N ALA A 146 -27.60 -5.61 33.50
CA ALA A 146 -27.47 -4.32 34.19
C ALA A 146 -28.82 -3.86 34.79
N ARG A 147 -29.93 -4.01 34.05
CA ARG A 147 -31.28 -3.68 34.53
C ARG A 147 -31.77 -4.61 35.64
N LEU A 148 -31.50 -5.91 35.52
CA LEU A 148 -31.83 -6.87 36.57
C LEU A 148 -31.07 -6.56 37.88
N PHE A 149 -29.78 -6.23 37.79
CA PHE A 149 -28.99 -5.81 38.95
C PHE A 149 -29.45 -4.46 39.53
N ALA A 150 -29.75 -3.50 38.66
CA ALA A 150 -30.27 -2.18 39.02
C ALA A 150 -31.54 -2.25 39.89
N GLY A 151 -32.46 -3.17 39.56
CA GLY A 151 -33.66 -3.41 40.35
C GLY A 151 -33.43 -4.35 41.55
N GLY A 152 -32.60 -5.38 41.37
CA GLY A 152 -32.39 -6.42 42.37
C GLY A 152 -31.71 -5.93 43.66
N VAL A 153 -30.75 -5.01 43.55
CA VAL A 153 -30.05 -4.45 44.72
C VAL A 153 -31.00 -3.68 45.66
N PRO A 154 -31.79 -2.69 45.16
CA PRO A 154 -32.83 -2.03 45.95
C PRO A 154 -33.88 -3.00 46.53
N SER A 155 -34.33 -3.98 45.75
CA SER A 155 -35.30 -4.98 46.23
C SER A 155 -34.74 -5.85 47.34
N GLY A 156 -33.48 -6.27 47.24
CA GLY A 156 -32.80 -7.04 48.28
C GLY A 156 -32.60 -6.24 49.57
N LEU A 157 -32.22 -4.96 49.45
CA LEU A 157 -32.12 -4.03 50.58
C LEU A 157 -33.48 -3.83 51.27
N LEU A 158 -34.56 -3.66 50.49
CA LEU A 158 -35.91 -3.52 51.02
C LEU A 158 -36.39 -4.78 51.72
N LEU A 159 -36.07 -5.96 51.18
CA LEU A 159 -36.38 -7.24 51.80
C LEU A 159 -35.66 -7.40 53.14
N ILE A 160 -34.35 -7.10 53.22
CA ILE A 160 -33.63 -7.09 54.50
C ILE A 160 -34.35 -6.17 55.47
N GLY A 161 -34.72 -4.97 55.02
CA GLY A 161 -35.31 -3.99 55.88
C GLY A 161 -36.64 -4.40 56.49
N VAL A 162 -37.48 -5.05 55.69
CA VAL A 162 -38.75 -5.65 56.14
C VAL A 162 -38.48 -6.82 57.11
N LEU A 163 -37.53 -7.70 56.80
CA LEU A 163 -37.21 -8.84 57.65
C LEU A 163 -36.60 -8.41 59.01
N GLN A 164 -35.85 -7.30 59.03
CA GLN A 164 -35.35 -6.67 60.24
C GLN A 164 -36.48 -6.05 61.07
N SER A 165 -37.45 -5.38 60.44
CA SER A 165 -38.59 -4.79 61.17
C SER A 165 -39.52 -5.85 61.76
N LEU A 166 -39.63 -7.01 61.11
CA LEU A 166 -40.37 -8.18 61.59
C LEU A 166 -39.61 -8.98 62.67
N GLY A 167 -38.38 -8.59 63.02
CA GLY A 167 -37.55 -9.28 64.01
C GLY A 167 -37.07 -10.67 63.58
N SER A 168 -37.19 -11.01 62.29
CA SER A 168 -36.79 -12.32 61.74
C SER A 168 -35.28 -12.43 61.52
N ILE A 169 -34.58 -11.29 61.50
CA ILE A 169 -33.13 -11.19 61.32
C ILE A 169 -32.54 -10.38 62.49
N PRO A 170 -31.43 -10.82 63.09
CA PRO A 170 -30.77 -10.07 64.15
C PRO A 170 -30.26 -8.72 63.63
N VAL A 171 -30.56 -7.64 64.36
CA VAL A 171 -29.99 -6.32 64.10
C VAL A 171 -28.70 -6.23 64.90
N PHE A 172 -27.56 -6.26 64.22
CA PHE A 172 -26.26 -6.00 64.85
C PHE A 172 -26.19 -4.52 65.24
N SER A 173 -26.23 -4.24 66.54
CA SER A 173 -26.13 -2.88 67.07
C SER A 173 -24.69 -2.38 66.96
N LEU A 174 -24.49 -1.18 66.39
CA LEU A 174 -23.21 -0.49 66.53
C LEU A 174 -22.98 -0.14 68.00
N VAL A 175 -21.86 -0.57 68.57
CA VAL A 175 -21.42 -0.15 69.91
C VAL A 175 -20.39 0.95 69.70
N PHE A 176 -20.66 2.15 70.22
CA PHE A 176 -19.74 3.29 70.17
C PHE A 176 -19.43 3.72 71.60
N GLN A 177 -18.15 3.71 71.98
CA GLN A 177 -17.69 4.08 73.33
C GLN A 177 -18.45 3.36 74.46
N SER A 178 -18.67 2.05 74.33
CA SER A 178 -19.43 1.23 75.31
C SER A 178 -20.91 1.59 75.48
N GLN A 179 -21.44 2.54 74.69
CA GLN A 179 -22.89 2.72 74.52
C GLN A 179 -23.34 1.99 73.26
N LYS A 180 -24.37 1.16 73.40
CA LYS A 180 -25.07 0.63 72.24
C LYS A 180 -25.78 1.80 71.58
N ILE A 181 -25.29 2.25 70.42
CA ILE A 181 -26.09 3.11 69.55
C ILE A 181 -27.15 2.20 68.95
N ALA A 182 -28.23 2.02 69.69
CA ALA A 182 -29.42 1.39 69.18
C ALA A 182 -30.09 2.40 68.23
N LEU A 183 -29.63 2.47 66.97
CA LEU A 183 -30.42 3.09 65.90
C LEU A 183 -31.83 2.45 65.78
N ALA A 184 -32.03 1.28 66.40
CA ALA A 184 -33.33 0.66 66.62
C ALA A 184 -34.29 1.48 67.53
N GLU A 185 -33.80 2.38 68.37
CA GLU A 185 -34.61 3.27 69.22
C GLU A 185 -35.19 4.47 68.43
N HIS A 186 -34.65 4.75 67.24
CA HIS A 186 -35.17 5.76 66.30
C HIS A 186 -35.51 5.14 64.94
N PRO A 187 -36.48 4.21 64.89
CA PRO A 187 -36.81 3.47 63.67
C PRO A 187 -37.18 4.40 62.50
N PHE A 188 -37.84 5.53 62.79
CA PHE A 188 -38.21 6.51 61.78
C PHE A 188 -37.00 7.16 61.07
N GLN A 189 -35.94 7.50 61.81
CA GLN A 189 -34.74 8.11 61.22
C GLN A 189 -33.95 7.09 60.38
N GLY A 190 -33.87 5.83 60.84
CA GLY A 190 -33.30 4.73 60.06
C GLY A 190 -34.05 4.50 58.75
N TRP A 191 -35.39 4.47 58.80
CA TRP A 191 -36.23 4.35 57.60
C TRP A 191 -36.11 5.56 56.65
N MET A 192 -35.95 6.78 57.16
CA MET A 192 -35.72 7.95 56.30
C MET A 192 -34.38 7.88 55.58
N VAL A 193 -33.28 7.57 56.29
CA VAL A 193 -31.95 7.40 55.68
C VAL A 193 -31.98 6.26 54.65
N PHE A 194 -32.68 5.17 54.97
CA PHE A 194 -32.87 4.04 54.08
C PHE A 194 -33.61 4.38 52.80
N LEU A 195 -34.78 5.02 52.91
CA LEU A 195 -35.61 5.39 51.76
C LEU A 195 -34.89 6.42 50.89
N PHE A 196 -34.22 7.39 51.52
CA PHE A 196 -33.39 8.37 50.81
C PHE A 196 -32.26 7.69 50.04
N PHE A 197 -31.51 6.80 50.70
CA PHE A 197 -30.39 6.08 50.08
C PHE A 197 -30.86 5.12 48.98
N THR A 198 -31.94 4.38 49.21
CA THR A 198 -32.55 3.47 48.23
C THR A 198 -33.04 4.24 47.00
N GLY A 199 -33.71 5.38 47.22
CA GLY A 199 -34.13 6.28 46.14
C GLY A 199 -32.94 6.81 45.33
N PHE A 200 -31.86 7.22 46.01
CA PHE A 200 -30.64 7.70 45.36
C PHE A 200 -29.95 6.62 44.52
N VAL A 201 -29.81 5.40 45.05
CA VAL A 201 -29.28 4.24 44.32
C VAL A 201 -30.14 3.93 43.10
N LEU A 202 -31.47 3.94 43.23
CA LEU A 202 -32.39 3.73 42.11
C LEU A 202 -32.18 4.79 41.02
N ILE A 203 -32.17 6.08 41.36
CA ILE A 203 -32.01 7.17 40.40
C ILE A 203 -30.68 7.05 39.64
N ILE A 204 -29.58 6.83 40.36
CA ILE A 204 -28.26 6.72 39.73
C ILE A 204 -28.16 5.45 38.87
N SER A 205 -28.73 4.33 39.34
CA SER A 205 -28.74 3.09 38.58
C SER A 205 -29.44 3.24 37.23
N PHE A 206 -30.66 3.80 37.24
CA PHE A 206 -31.44 4.00 36.03
C PHE A 206 -30.79 5.04 35.10
N SER A 207 -30.25 6.13 35.66
CA SER A 207 -29.60 7.19 34.87
C SER A 207 -28.33 6.68 34.18
N VAL A 208 -27.44 6.01 34.92
CA VAL A 208 -26.19 5.46 34.37
C VAL A 208 -26.50 4.35 33.36
N SER A 209 -27.45 3.46 33.67
CA SER A 209 -27.85 2.41 32.71
C SER A 209 -28.43 3.00 31.42
N GLY A 210 -29.17 4.10 31.49
CA GLY A 210 -29.71 4.80 30.32
C GLY A 210 -28.61 5.44 29.47
N VAL A 211 -27.71 6.21 30.09
CA VAL A 211 -26.59 6.86 29.39
C VAL A 211 -25.65 5.83 28.75
N MET A 212 -25.30 4.76 29.49
CA MET A 212 -24.45 3.68 28.95
C MET A 212 -25.14 2.91 27.82
N ALA A 213 -26.47 2.86 27.81
CA ALA A 213 -27.22 2.21 26.73
C ALA A 213 -27.14 3.01 25.43
N VAL A 214 -27.28 4.33 25.49
CA VAL A 214 -27.12 5.23 24.34
C VAL A 214 -25.67 5.26 23.87
N PHE A 215 -24.72 5.34 24.79
CA PHE A 215 -23.29 5.34 24.47
C PHE A 215 -22.88 4.07 23.74
N ARG A 216 -23.30 2.89 24.21
CA ARG A 216 -23.02 1.62 23.52
C ARG A 216 -23.61 1.59 22.10
N GLU A 217 -24.83 2.08 21.94
CA GLU A 217 -25.51 2.11 20.65
C GLU A 217 -24.79 3.01 19.64
N ARG A 218 -24.33 4.19 20.08
CA ARG A 218 -23.52 5.09 19.25
C ARG A 218 -22.16 4.50 18.90
N VAL A 219 -21.50 3.82 19.83
CA VAL A 219 -20.22 3.15 19.55
C VAL A 219 -20.40 2.00 18.55
N THR A 220 -21.48 1.23 18.65
CA THR A 220 -21.78 0.17 17.67
C THR A 220 -22.13 0.75 16.30
N GLU A 221 -22.93 1.81 16.25
CA GLU A 221 -23.29 2.49 15.00
C GLU A 221 -22.05 3.05 14.28
N LEU A 222 -21.13 3.65 15.04
CA LEU A 222 -19.85 4.14 14.51
C LEU A 222 -18.96 3.01 13.99
N ALA A 223 -18.90 1.88 14.70
CA ALA A 223 -18.15 0.70 14.27
C ALA A 223 -18.74 0.06 13.01
N ASP A 224 -20.07 0.04 12.88
CA ASP A 224 -20.78 -0.46 11.68
C ASP A 224 -20.55 0.46 10.48
N LEU A 225 -20.61 1.78 10.67
CA LEU A 225 -20.30 2.75 9.63
C LEU A 225 -18.86 2.62 9.14
N SER A 226 -17.90 2.51 10.08
CA SER A 226 -16.48 2.31 9.75
C SER A 226 -16.26 1.03 8.93
N ARG A 227 -16.92 -0.07 9.30
CA ARG A 227 -16.88 -1.32 8.51
C ARG A 227 -17.50 -1.15 7.13
N GLY A 228 -18.62 -0.44 7.01
CA GLY A 228 -19.26 -0.15 5.73
C GLY A 228 -18.37 0.64 4.78
N VAL A 229 -17.67 1.65 5.30
CA VAL A 229 -16.70 2.44 4.51
C VAL A 229 -15.53 1.57 4.04
N ALA A 230 -14.96 0.74 4.91
CA ALA A 230 -13.86 -0.16 4.53
C ALA A 230 -14.28 -1.12 3.41
N MET A 231 -15.47 -1.73 3.50
CA MET A 231 -15.99 -2.63 2.47
C MET A 231 -16.23 -1.90 1.13
N LEU A 232 -16.70 -0.65 1.16
CA LEU A 232 -16.87 0.16 -0.05
C LEU A 232 -15.51 0.47 -0.71
N CYS A 233 -14.49 0.81 0.07
CA CYS A 233 -13.14 1.04 -0.44
C CYS A 233 -12.56 -0.22 -1.10
N GLU A 234 -12.64 -1.37 -0.43
CA GLU A 234 -12.17 -2.65 -0.97
C GLU A 234 -12.87 -3.02 -2.30
N ARG A 235 -14.19 -2.81 -2.35
CA ARG A 235 -14.97 -3.07 -3.57
C ARG A 235 -14.61 -2.13 -4.71
N LEU A 236 -14.26 -0.88 -4.38
CA LEU A 236 -13.79 0.09 -5.36
C LEU A 236 -12.41 -0.31 -5.92
N GLU A 237 -11.49 -0.73 -5.05
CA GLU A 237 -10.16 -1.21 -5.43
C GLU A 237 -10.25 -2.45 -6.32
N SER A 238 -11.04 -3.45 -5.94
CA SER A 238 -11.29 -4.65 -6.75
C SER A 238 -11.84 -4.31 -8.14
N LEU A 239 -12.82 -3.40 -8.23
CA LEU A 239 -13.36 -2.95 -9.52
C LEU A 239 -12.31 -2.23 -10.37
N MET A 240 -11.42 -1.45 -9.75
CA MET A 240 -10.32 -0.77 -10.44
C MET A 240 -9.30 -1.79 -10.96
N GLU A 241 -8.94 -2.80 -10.17
CA GLU A 241 -8.05 -3.89 -10.61
C GLU A 241 -8.64 -4.72 -11.75
N GLU A 242 -9.92 -5.10 -11.65
CA GLU A 242 -10.61 -5.86 -12.71
C GLU A 242 -10.66 -5.06 -14.00
N ARG A 243 -10.97 -3.76 -13.92
CA ARG A 243 -10.93 -2.85 -15.06
C ARG A 243 -9.53 -2.73 -15.64
N SER A 244 -8.47 -2.72 -14.81
CA SER A 244 -7.07 -2.69 -15.25
C SER A 244 -6.70 -3.96 -16.00
N ARG A 245 -7.04 -5.11 -15.42
CA ARG A 245 -6.81 -6.43 -16.01
C ARG A 245 -7.53 -6.58 -17.34
N PHE A 246 -8.77 -6.08 -17.44
CA PHE A 246 -9.54 -6.05 -18.68
C PHE A 246 -8.82 -5.21 -19.75
N MET A 247 -8.42 -3.97 -19.44
CA MET A 247 -7.74 -3.09 -20.39
C MET A 247 -6.42 -3.70 -20.89
N ARG A 248 -5.64 -4.30 -19.98
CA ARG A 248 -4.38 -5.00 -20.31
C ARG A 248 -4.63 -6.17 -21.29
N LYS A 249 -5.69 -6.95 -21.04
CA LYS A 249 -6.07 -8.09 -21.88
C LYS A 249 -6.56 -7.64 -23.26
N VAL A 250 -7.36 -6.57 -23.34
CA VAL A 250 -7.80 -5.98 -24.62
C VAL A 250 -6.59 -5.53 -25.42
N ALA A 251 -5.64 -4.81 -24.82
CA ALA A 251 -4.48 -4.33 -25.54
C ALA A 251 -3.54 -5.44 -26.01
N HIS A 252 -3.30 -6.46 -25.20
CA HIS A 252 -2.54 -7.63 -25.64
C HIS A 252 -3.20 -8.29 -26.87
N ASN A 253 -4.52 -8.46 -26.80
CA ASN A 253 -5.29 -9.07 -27.89
C ASN A 253 -5.39 -8.20 -29.15
N LEU A 254 -5.25 -6.87 -29.03
CA LEU A 254 -5.16 -5.96 -30.17
C LEU A 254 -3.74 -5.85 -30.72
N ARG A 255 -2.71 -5.91 -29.87
CA ARG A 255 -1.30 -5.78 -30.26
C ARG A 255 -0.84 -6.96 -31.11
N ALA A 256 -1.19 -8.19 -30.72
CA ALA A 256 -0.79 -9.40 -31.44
C ALA A 256 -1.19 -9.42 -32.93
N PRO A 257 -2.47 -9.18 -33.32
CA PRO A 257 -2.84 -9.16 -34.73
C PRO A 257 -2.24 -7.97 -35.47
N LEU A 258 -2.05 -6.82 -34.82
CA LEU A 258 -1.41 -5.66 -35.45
C LEU A 258 0.08 -5.86 -35.69
N ALA A 259 0.78 -6.54 -34.78
CA ALA A 259 2.17 -6.94 -34.98
C ALA A 259 2.29 -7.90 -36.16
N ALA A 260 1.40 -8.90 -36.27
CA ALA A 260 1.38 -9.83 -37.38
C ALA A 260 1.13 -9.13 -38.74
N VAL A 261 0.19 -8.18 -38.78
CA VAL A 261 -0.06 -7.35 -39.99
C VAL A 261 1.16 -6.49 -40.32
N THR A 262 1.78 -5.86 -39.33
CA THR A 262 2.99 -5.04 -39.53
C THR A 262 4.13 -5.87 -40.10
N SER A 263 4.42 -7.04 -39.51
CA SER A 263 5.45 -7.95 -40.02
C SER A 263 5.14 -8.46 -41.43
N GLY A 264 3.88 -8.78 -41.73
CA GLY A 264 3.46 -9.16 -43.08
C GLY A 264 3.69 -8.06 -44.12
N LEU A 265 3.45 -6.80 -43.73
CA LEU A 265 3.72 -5.63 -44.58
C LEU A 265 5.22 -5.40 -44.76
N GLU A 266 6.05 -5.55 -43.70
CA GLU A 266 7.50 -5.44 -43.80
C GLU A 266 8.12 -6.49 -44.73
N VAL A 267 7.61 -7.73 -44.70
CA VAL A 267 8.04 -8.81 -45.62
C VAL A 267 7.70 -8.48 -47.06
N LEU A 268 6.51 -7.92 -47.32
CA LEU A 268 6.09 -7.48 -48.64
C LEU A 268 6.95 -6.29 -49.12
N GLU A 269 7.26 -5.33 -48.24
CA GLU A 269 8.14 -4.19 -48.53
C GLU A 269 9.59 -4.63 -48.82
N GLY A 270 10.06 -5.68 -48.14
CA GLY A 270 11.39 -6.28 -48.29
C GLY A 270 11.63 -7.08 -49.59
N SER A 271 10.68 -7.07 -50.52
CA SER A 271 10.78 -7.72 -51.84
C SER A 271 10.96 -9.26 -51.82
N TYR A 272 10.59 -9.93 -50.72
CA TYR A 272 10.71 -11.40 -50.58
C TYR A 272 9.80 -12.21 -51.51
N LEU A 273 8.76 -11.60 -52.09
CA LEU A 273 7.79 -12.21 -53.00
C LEU A 273 7.93 -11.73 -54.46
N GLY A 274 8.99 -10.96 -54.76
CA GLY A 274 9.25 -10.35 -56.07
C GLY A 274 9.26 -8.81 -56.03
N ASP A 275 9.70 -8.19 -57.13
CA ASP A 275 9.75 -6.73 -57.25
C ASP A 275 8.35 -6.13 -57.30
N LEU A 276 8.02 -5.29 -56.31
CA LEU A 276 6.79 -4.51 -56.30
C LEU A 276 6.85 -3.41 -57.36
N ASN A 277 5.78 -3.25 -58.14
CA ASN A 277 5.65 -2.09 -59.01
C ASN A 277 5.41 -0.81 -58.18
N GLU A 278 5.65 0.36 -58.78
CA GLU A 278 5.61 1.65 -58.08
C GLU A 278 4.23 1.95 -57.45
N ALA A 279 3.15 1.55 -58.12
CA ALA A 279 1.79 1.69 -57.62
C ALA A 279 1.50 0.79 -56.40
N GLN A 280 2.03 -0.44 -56.39
CA GLN A 280 1.95 -1.39 -55.28
C GLN A 280 2.76 -0.89 -54.09
N ARG A 281 4.00 -0.42 -54.31
CA ARG A 281 4.86 0.15 -53.27
C ARG A 281 4.20 1.36 -52.59
N ASN A 282 3.62 2.28 -53.36
CA ASN A 282 2.86 3.43 -52.83
C ASN A 282 1.56 3.04 -52.10
N ARG A 283 0.93 1.91 -52.44
CA ARG A 283 -0.22 1.39 -51.67
C ARG A 283 0.24 0.73 -50.38
N LEU A 284 1.31 -0.05 -50.44
CA LEU A 284 1.86 -0.75 -49.30
C LEU A 284 2.32 0.24 -48.24
N GLN A 285 3.12 1.25 -48.60
CA GLN A 285 3.56 2.31 -47.69
C GLN A 285 2.38 3.00 -46.98
N ARG A 286 1.31 3.34 -47.71
CA ARG A 286 0.10 3.94 -47.12
C ARG A 286 -0.62 3.02 -46.14
N ILE A 287 -0.63 1.71 -46.40
CA ILE A 287 -1.21 0.73 -45.48
C ILE A 287 -0.31 0.58 -44.24
N THR A 288 1.01 0.48 -44.44
CA THR A 288 2.00 0.37 -43.36
C THR A 288 1.94 1.58 -42.43
N GLU A 289 1.86 2.80 -42.96
CA GLU A 289 1.68 4.02 -42.17
C GLU A 289 0.38 4.00 -41.35
N ARG A 290 -0.74 3.56 -41.94
CA ARG A 290 -2.03 3.46 -41.22
C ARG A 290 -1.99 2.42 -40.10
N VAL A 291 -1.34 1.28 -40.33
CA VAL A 291 -1.19 0.23 -39.32
C VAL A 291 -0.28 0.69 -38.19
N ARG A 292 0.86 1.35 -38.49
CA ARG A 292 1.73 1.95 -37.46
C ARG A 292 0.98 2.98 -36.61
N ASN A 293 0.19 3.86 -37.24
CA ASN A 293 -0.63 4.83 -36.52
C ASN A 293 -1.64 4.16 -35.59
N LEU A 294 -2.24 3.03 -36.00
CA LEU A 294 -3.17 2.29 -35.16
C LEU A 294 -2.46 1.64 -33.96
N VAL A 295 -1.27 1.07 -34.17
CA VAL A 295 -0.44 0.51 -33.09
C VAL A 295 -0.07 1.60 -32.08
N GLN A 296 0.32 2.77 -32.57
CA GLN A 296 0.62 3.92 -31.74
C GLN A 296 -0.62 4.36 -30.94
N MET A 297 -1.80 4.45 -31.57
CA MET A 297 -3.07 4.74 -30.90
C MET A 297 -3.38 3.77 -29.76
N VAL A 298 -3.20 2.47 -30.00
CA VAL A 298 -3.41 1.44 -28.98
C VAL A 298 -2.42 1.60 -27.82
N ASN A 299 -1.16 1.90 -28.13
CA ASN A 299 -0.13 2.12 -27.10
C ASN A 299 -0.40 3.37 -26.26
N GLU A 300 -0.81 4.49 -26.87
CA GLU A 300 -1.13 5.73 -26.16
C GLU A 300 -2.41 5.59 -25.31
N LEU A 301 -3.42 4.88 -25.81
CA LEU A 301 -4.62 4.54 -25.03
C LEU A 301 -4.26 3.66 -23.83
N MET A 302 -3.29 2.76 -23.99
CA MET A 302 -2.74 1.97 -22.88
C MET A 302 -1.96 2.79 -21.88
N MET A 303 -1.20 3.79 -22.34
CA MET A 303 -0.49 4.72 -21.46
C MET A 303 -1.47 5.48 -20.55
N LEU A 304 -2.61 5.92 -21.09
CA LEU A 304 -3.69 6.50 -20.29
C LEU A 304 -4.37 5.51 -19.35
N ALA A 305 -4.57 4.28 -19.81
CA ALA A 305 -5.14 3.23 -18.97
C ALA A 305 -4.21 2.90 -17.80
N ARG A 306 -2.89 2.96 -17.99
CA ARG A 306 -1.90 2.83 -16.91
C ARG A 306 -1.85 4.06 -16.02
N SER A 307 -1.75 5.27 -16.58
CA SER A 307 -1.57 6.50 -15.79
C SER A 307 -2.77 6.87 -14.90
N ARG A 308 -3.99 6.43 -15.25
CA ARG A 308 -5.17 6.58 -14.38
C ARG A 308 -5.24 5.57 -13.24
N MET A 309 -4.48 4.49 -13.30
CA MET A 309 -4.69 3.28 -12.49
C MET A 309 -3.47 2.93 -11.64
N GLU A 310 -2.27 3.24 -12.10
CA GLU A 310 -1.07 3.21 -11.30
C GLU A 310 -0.93 4.60 -10.67
N ARG A 311 -1.12 4.70 -9.34
CA ARG A 311 -0.43 5.75 -8.59
C ARG A 311 1.06 5.50 -8.81
N LYS A 312 1.63 6.01 -9.91
CA LYS A 312 3.08 5.99 -10.13
C LYS A 312 3.64 6.86 -9.00
N GLU A 313 4.15 6.23 -7.96
CA GLU A 313 4.87 6.94 -6.90
C GLU A 313 6.06 7.61 -7.59
N MET A 314 6.19 8.92 -7.45
CA MET A 314 7.33 9.64 -8.01
C MET A 314 8.61 9.07 -7.41
N GLU A 315 9.52 8.61 -8.25
CA GLU A 315 10.87 8.26 -7.81
C GLU A 315 11.65 9.54 -7.57
N TRP A 316 11.87 9.89 -6.31
CA TRP A 316 12.62 11.08 -5.94
C TRP A 316 14.12 10.87 -6.15
N ARG A 317 14.65 11.32 -7.29
CA ARG A 317 16.08 11.31 -7.62
C ARG A 317 16.56 12.71 -8.01
N VAL A 318 17.87 12.93 -8.00
CA VAL A 318 18.44 14.20 -8.49
C VAL A 318 18.32 14.21 -10.00
N VAL A 319 17.62 15.21 -10.54
CA VAL A 319 17.38 15.38 -11.97
C VAL A 319 18.43 16.31 -12.56
N ASP A 320 19.08 15.85 -13.64
CA ASP A 320 19.98 16.65 -14.47
C ASP A 320 19.26 17.14 -15.73
N LEU A 321 18.78 18.39 -15.69
CA LEU A 321 18.11 19.03 -16.83
C LEU A 321 19.05 19.22 -18.04
N ASP A 322 20.37 19.33 -17.82
CA ASP A 322 21.32 19.44 -18.92
C ASP A 322 21.40 18.11 -19.68
N LEU A 323 21.39 16.98 -18.96
CA LEU A 323 21.35 15.65 -19.55
C LEU A 323 20.07 15.41 -20.36
N ILE A 324 18.90 15.74 -19.79
CA ILE A 324 17.62 15.66 -20.50
C ILE A 324 17.68 16.47 -21.80
N GLY A 325 18.13 17.73 -21.71
CA GLY A 325 18.26 18.57 -22.89
C GLY A 325 19.19 17.98 -23.95
N ARG A 326 20.33 17.36 -23.55
CA ARG A 326 21.27 16.72 -24.50
C ARG A 326 20.64 15.52 -25.22
N ARG A 327 19.88 14.69 -24.51
CA ARG A 327 19.17 13.54 -25.10
C ARG A 327 18.10 13.98 -26.09
N ILE A 328 17.32 15.01 -25.75
CA ILE A 328 16.32 15.60 -26.65
C ILE A 328 16.99 16.14 -27.91
N GLU A 329 18.11 16.86 -27.76
CA GLU A 329 18.86 17.38 -28.90
C GLU A 329 19.36 16.26 -29.82
N GLN A 330 19.94 15.20 -29.27
CA GLN A 330 20.41 14.05 -30.06
C GLN A 330 19.27 13.34 -30.79
N THR A 331 18.11 13.21 -30.16
CA THR A 331 16.96 12.48 -30.70
C THR A 331 16.27 13.23 -31.83
N TYR A 332 15.99 14.52 -31.64
CA TYR A 332 15.14 15.29 -32.55
C TYR A 332 15.91 16.10 -33.60
N ARG A 333 17.21 16.38 -33.41
CA ARG A 333 18.01 17.12 -34.41
C ARG A 333 18.00 16.44 -35.77
N ALA A 334 18.27 15.14 -35.82
CA ALA A 334 18.28 14.39 -37.08
C ALA A 334 16.89 14.33 -37.75
N GLN A 335 15.81 14.32 -36.97
CA GLN A 335 14.45 14.34 -37.48
C GLN A 335 14.06 15.71 -38.04
N ALA A 336 14.43 16.78 -37.35
CA ALA A 336 14.22 18.15 -37.77
C ALA A 336 15.02 18.49 -39.03
N GLU A 337 16.30 18.11 -39.10
CA GLU A 337 17.17 18.30 -40.26
C GLU A 337 16.63 17.60 -41.50
N LYS A 338 16.15 16.36 -41.38
CA LYS A 338 15.49 15.63 -42.48
C LYS A 338 14.26 16.35 -43.02
N LYS A 339 13.56 17.11 -42.16
CA LYS A 339 12.38 17.90 -42.53
C LYS A 339 12.75 19.32 -42.99
N GLY A 340 14.02 19.73 -42.93
CA GLY A 340 14.49 21.07 -43.28
C GLY A 340 14.19 22.13 -42.21
N LEU A 341 14.06 21.73 -40.94
CA LEU A 341 13.80 22.62 -39.81
C LEU A 341 15.09 22.95 -39.05
N THR A 342 15.16 24.16 -38.49
CA THR A 342 16.19 24.53 -37.52
C THR A 342 15.76 24.05 -36.14
N PHE A 343 16.62 23.29 -35.46
CA PHE A 343 16.35 22.78 -34.10
C PHE A 343 17.45 23.25 -33.14
N SER A 344 17.06 23.86 -32.01
CA SER A 344 18.00 24.30 -30.98
C SER A 344 17.48 24.05 -29.56
N VAL A 345 18.42 23.82 -28.65
CA VAL A 345 18.15 23.66 -27.22
C VAL A 345 18.97 24.68 -26.44
N GLU A 346 18.32 25.65 -25.81
CA GLU A 346 18.90 26.70 -24.98
C GLU A 346 18.76 26.36 -23.49
N ARG A 347 19.78 26.66 -22.69
CA ARG A 347 19.80 26.41 -21.25
C ARG A 347 20.37 27.64 -20.54
N SER A 348 19.65 28.15 -19.54
CA SER A 348 20.13 29.27 -18.72
C SER A 348 21.21 28.80 -17.73
N GLU A 349 22.22 29.63 -17.50
CA GLU A 349 23.25 29.33 -16.49
C GLU A 349 22.63 29.30 -15.07
N GLY A 350 23.03 28.32 -14.26
CA GLY A 350 22.64 28.25 -12.85
C GLY A 350 21.27 27.62 -12.55
N LEU A 351 20.83 26.68 -13.38
CA LEU A 351 19.67 25.82 -13.08
C LEU A 351 19.88 25.07 -11.75
N PRO A 352 18.90 25.09 -10.83
CA PRO A 352 19.03 24.39 -9.54
C PRO A 352 18.90 22.88 -9.73
N PRO A 353 19.62 22.05 -8.94
CA PRO A 353 19.37 20.62 -8.91
C PRO A 353 17.98 20.34 -8.35
N LEU A 354 17.13 19.69 -9.15
CA LEU A 354 15.77 19.32 -8.76
C LEU A 354 15.76 17.89 -8.22
N MET A 355 14.91 17.62 -7.24
CA MET A 355 14.52 16.25 -6.88
C MET A 355 13.20 15.90 -7.55
N GLY A 356 13.18 14.85 -8.35
CA GLY A 356 12.00 14.39 -9.08
C GLY A 356 12.28 13.14 -9.92
N ASP A 357 11.32 12.77 -10.76
CA ASP A 357 11.42 11.65 -11.69
C ASP A 357 11.94 12.17 -13.04
N GLU A 358 13.19 11.84 -13.37
CA GLU A 358 13.86 12.21 -14.63
C GLU A 358 13.09 11.72 -15.85
N GLU A 359 12.56 10.48 -15.82
CA GLU A 359 11.84 9.88 -16.93
C GLU A 359 10.52 10.62 -17.19
N MET A 360 9.81 11.02 -16.13
CA MET A 360 8.56 11.80 -16.29
C MET A 360 8.81 13.18 -16.90
N ILE A 361 9.90 13.85 -16.53
CA ILE A 361 10.25 15.16 -17.09
C ILE A 361 10.69 15.01 -18.54
N GLU A 362 11.51 14.00 -18.85
CA GLU A 362 11.94 13.70 -20.22
C GLU A 362 10.73 13.38 -21.12
N GLU A 363 9.82 12.50 -20.68
CA GLU A 363 8.58 12.17 -21.40
C GLU A 363 7.72 13.41 -21.69
N LEU A 364 7.67 14.35 -20.74
CA LEU A 364 6.90 15.58 -20.89
C LEU A 364 7.47 16.46 -22.00
N VAL A 365 8.79 16.67 -21.99
CA VAL A 365 9.45 17.49 -23.01
C VAL A 365 9.40 16.79 -24.37
N GLU A 366 9.61 15.48 -24.44
CA GLU A 366 9.53 14.71 -25.68
C GLU A 366 8.15 14.85 -26.36
N ASN A 367 7.07 14.78 -25.58
CA ASN A 367 5.72 14.95 -26.11
C ASN A 367 5.51 16.33 -26.77
N LEU A 368 6.01 17.39 -26.14
CA LEU A 368 5.90 18.75 -26.68
C LEU A 368 6.81 18.96 -27.91
N VAL A 369 8.05 18.48 -27.84
CA VAL A 369 9.03 18.59 -28.94
C VAL A 369 8.59 17.80 -30.17
N SER A 370 8.09 16.57 -29.97
CA SER A 370 7.55 15.74 -31.05
C SER A 370 6.38 16.45 -31.74
N ASN A 371 5.48 17.09 -30.98
CA ASN A 371 4.40 17.90 -31.54
C ASN A 371 4.95 19.11 -32.33
N ALA A 372 5.91 19.86 -31.78
CA ALA A 372 6.53 20.98 -32.48
C ALA A 372 7.13 20.55 -33.84
N VAL A 373 8.02 19.54 -33.84
CA VAL A 373 8.65 19.02 -35.06
C VAL A 373 7.62 18.49 -36.07
N LYS A 374 6.52 17.91 -35.58
CA LYS A 374 5.43 17.39 -36.41
C LYS A 374 4.63 18.49 -37.10
N TYR A 375 4.28 19.56 -36.39
CA TYR A 375 3.37 20.61 -36.87
C TYR A 375 4.07 21.84 -37.48
N THR A 376 5.40 21.91 -37.43
CA THR A 376 6.20 22.91 -38.17
C THR A 376 6.58 22.40 -39.56
N GLU A 377 6.34 23.21 -40.60
CA GLU A 377 6.76 22.94 -41.99
C GLU A 377 8.04 23.73 -42.31
N ALA A 378 8.83 23.28 -43.30
CA ALA A 378 10.05 23.99 -43.70
C ALA A 378 9.74 25.14 -44.67
N PRO A 379 10.45 26.28 -44.56
CA PRO A 379 11.44 26.60 -43.53
C PRO A 379 10.78 26.97 -42.20
N GLY A 380 11.27 26.41 -41.10
CA GLY A 380 10.72 26.66 -39.77
C GLY A 380 11.72 26.33 -38.66
N GLN A 381 11.43 26.74 -37.44
CA GLN A 381 12.29 26.53 -36.28
C GLN A 381 11.53 25.95 -35.09
N VAL A 382 12.24 25.11 -34.33
CA VAL A 382 11.80 24.58 -33.04
C VAL A 382 12.91 24.87 -32.02
N LEU A 383 12.55 25.58 -30.95
CA LEU A 383 13.43 25.97 -29.86
C LEU A 383 12.92 25.35 -28.56
N VAL A 384 13.79 24.64 -27.85
CA VAL A 384 13.54 24.18 -26.48
C VAL A 384 14.38 25.02 -25.53
N ARG A 385 13.79 25.58 -24.48
CA ARG A 385 14.50 26.40 -23.50
C ARG A 385 14.25 25.89 -22.08
N PHE A 386 15.34 25.72 -21.35
CA PHE A 386 15.34 25.44 -19.91
C PHE A 386 15.78 26.72 -19.18
N SER A 387 14.87 27.34 -18.42
CA SER A 387 15.13 28.60 -17.73
C SER A 387 14.75 28.52 -16.24
N LYS A 388 15.27 29.49 -15.47
CA LYS A 388 14.97 29.65 -14.06
C LYS A 388 14.24 30.98 -13.85
N GLU A 389 13.08 30.91 -13.22
CA GLU A 389 12.29 32.06 -12.83
C GLU A 389 12.92 32.82 -11.63
N ALA A 390 12.51 34.06 -11.39
CA ALA A 390 13.03 34.87 -10.27
C ALA A 390 12.71 34.28 -8.87
N ASN A 391 11.62 33.51 -8.77
CA ASN A 391 11.25 32.72 -7.59
C ASN A 391 12.13 31.44 -7.42
N GLY A 392 12.94 31.12 -8.43
CA GLY A 392 13.80 29.96 -8.53
C GLY A 392 13.05 28.64 -8.81
N GLU A 393 11.83 28.71 -9.33
CA GLU A 393 11.16 27.61 -10.03
C GLU A 393 11.81 27.42 -11.41
N VAL A 394 11.73 26.20 -11.95
CA VAL A 394 12.25 25.89 -13.28
C VAL A 394 11.11 25.94 -14.26
N ASN A 395 11.31 26.71 -15.33
CA ASN A 395 10.38 26.84 -16.43
C ASN A 395 10.98 26.19 -17.69
N LEU A 396 10.18 25.40 -18.38
CA LEU A 396 10.55 24.70 -19.59
C LEU A 396 9.64 25.16 -20.73
N GLU A 397 10.23 25.65 -21.80
CA GLU A 397 9.53 26.23 -22.94
C GLU A 397 9.86 25.43 -24.22
N VAL A 398 8.84 25.13 -25.02
CA VAL A 398 8.98 24.60 -26.38
C VAL A 398 8.27 25.55 -27.33
N ARG A 399 9.05 26.25 -28.15
CA ARG A 399 8.58 27.22 -29.14
C ARG A 399 8.73 26.65 -30.54
N ASP A 400 7.69 26.78 -31.35
CA ASP A 400 7.66 26.35 -32.74
C ASP A 400 7.11 27.47 -33.64
N THR A 401 7.54 27.51 -34.91
CA THR A 401 6.98 28.43 -35.94
C THR A 401 6.05 27.70 -36.90
N GLY A 402 5.28 26.74 -36.40
CA GLY A 402 4.35 25.94 -37.17
C GLY A 402 3.01 26.62 -37.41
N ILE A 403 1.99 25.80 -37.70
CA ILE A 403 0.64 26.26 -38.06
C ILE A 403 -0.07 27.08 -36.97
N GLY A 404 0.40 27.02 -35.73
CA GLY A 404 -0.27 27.63 -34.57
C GLY A 404 -1.66 27.05 -34.28
N ILE A 405 -2.28 27.55 -33.22
CA ILE A 405 -3.55 27.07 -32.69
C ILE A 405 -4.52 28.26 -32.60
N PRO A 406 -5.74 28.14 -33.17
CA PRO A 406 -6.76 29.18 -33.05
C PRO A 406 -7.14 29.44 -31.59
N SER A 407 -7.39 30.70 -31.23
CA SER A 407 -7.67 31.14 -29.86
C SER A 407 -8.88 30.43 -29.23
N GLU A 408 -9.90 30.12 -30.03
CA GLU A 408 -11.10 29.38 -29.61
C GLU A 408 -10.80 27.96 -29.13
N LYS A 409 -9.65 27.38 -29.51
CA LYS A 409 -9.29 25.99 -29.20
C LYS A 409 -8.30 25.86 -28.05
N LEU A 410 -7.60 26.93 -27.66
CA LEU A 410 -6.53 26.92 -26.66
C LEU A 410 -6.94 26.31 -25.31
N GLN A 411 -8.19 26.50 -24.88
CA GLN A 411 -8.68 25.91 -23.63
C GLN A 411 -8.94 24.40 -23.72
N SER A 412 -9.24 23.91 -24.93
CA SER A 412 -9.72 22.54 -25.15
C SER A 412 -8.62 21.55 -25.54
N ILE A 413 -7.43 22.02 -25.93
CA ILE A 413 -6.33 21.15 -26.41
C ILE A 413 -5.75 20.24 -25.31
N PHE A 414 -5.93 20.60 -24.04
CA PHE A 414 -5.51 19.77 -22.90
C PHE A 414 -6.59 18.77 -22.46
N GLU A 415 -7.77 18.79 -23.07
CA GLU A 415 -8.81 17.80 -22.78
C GLU A 415 -8.52 16.48 -23.51
N PRO A 416 -8.74 15.31 -22.85
CA PRO A 416 -8.51 14.03 -23.49
C PRO A 416 -9.35 13.87 -24.77
N PHE A 417 -8.74 13.36 -25.83
CA PHE A 417 -9.36 13.07 -27.13
C PHE A 417 -9.81 14.30 -27.93
N ARG A 418 -9.43 15.51 -27.52
CA ARG A 418 -9.72 16.73 -28.29
C ARG A 418 -8.56 17.07 -29.22
N GLN A 419 -8.89 17.37 -30.47
CA GLN A 419 -7.94 17.79 -31.50
C GLN A 419 -8.41 19.12 -32.12
N ALA A 420 -7.46 19.98 -32.45
CA ALA A 420 -7.75 21.22 -33.16
C ALA A 420 -8.03 20.92 -34.64
N ASP A 421 -9.30 20.67 -34.99
CA ASP A 421 -9.65 20.18 -36.35
C ASP A 421 -9.72 21.27 -37.43
N GLY A 422 -9.21 20.94 -38.62
CA GLY A 422 -9.31 21.75 -39.84
C GLY A 422 -8.09 21.57 -40.76
N SER A 423 -8.12 20.61 -41.69
CA SER A 423 -7.10 20.27 -42.72
C SER A 423 -5.80 19.59 -42.26
N ALA A 424 -5.20 19.97 -41.12
CA ALA A 424 -3.94 19.39 -40.64
C ALA A 424 -4.06 17.93 -40.14
N THR A 425 -5.24 17.54 -39.64
CA THR A 425 -5.56 16.19 -39.13
C THR A 425 -5.48 15.10 -40.20
N ARG A 426 -5.71 15.42 -41.48
CA ARG A 426 -5.57 14.46 -42.59
C ARG A 426 -4.13 14.16 -42.97
N ARG A 427 -3.19 15.07 -42.68
CA ARG A 427 -1.77 14.94 -43.06
C ARG A 427 -0.90 14.38 -41.95
N TYR A 428 -1.20 14.67 -40.68
CA TYR A 428 -0.28 14.40 -39.57
C TYR A 428 -0.73 13.38 -38.52
N GLY A 429 -2.00 12.94 -38.46
CA GLY A 429 -2.47 11.81 -37.62
C GLY A 429 -2.06 11.84 -36.13
N GLY A 430 -2.96 12.16 -35.22
CA GLY A 430 -2.71 12.13 -33.76
C GLY A 430 -3.87 11.52 -32.99
N THR A 431 -3.70 11.29 -31.69
CA THR A 431 -4.74 10.75 -30.79
C THR A 431 -5.43 11.81 -29.94
N GLY A 432 -4.83 12.99 -29.81
CA GLY A 432 -5.30 14.05 -28.92
C GLY A 432 -5.08 13.73 -27.43
N LEU A 433 -4.16 12.80 -27.12
CA LEU A 433 -3.90 12.36 -25.74
C LEU A 433 -2.61 12.94 -25.15
N GLY A 434 -1.59 13.23 -25.97
CA GLY A 434 -0.28 13.69 -25.50
C GLY A 434 -0.34 14.92 -24.58
N LEU A 435 -1.06 15.98 -24.98
CA LEU A 435 -1.19 17.18 -24.16
C LEU A 435 -1.98 16.95 -22.86
N ALA A 436 -2.98 16.07 -22.89
CA ALA A 436 -3.73 15.69 -21.69
C ALA A 436 -2.84 14.91 -20.70
N ILE A 437 -1.92 14.08 -21.21
CA ILE A 437 -0.90 13.38 -20.39
C ILE A 437 0.08 14.39 -19.80
N CYS A 438 0.63 15.31 -20.62
CA CYS A 438 1.52 16.37 -20.14
C CYS A 438 0.89 17.16 -18.99
N LYS A 439 -0.36 17.63 -19.16
CA LYS A 439 -1.08 18.34 -18.10
C LYS A 439 -1.17 17.53 -16.81
N LYS A 440 -1.47 16.22 -16.91
CA LYS A 440 -1.59 15.39 -15.71
C LYS A 440 -0.25 15.17 -15.02
N LEU A 441 0.83 14.97 -15.78
CA LEU A 441 2.18 14.82 -15.24
C LEU A 441 2.64 16.10 -14.53
N VAL A 442 2.41 17.28 -15.13
CA VAL A 442 2.72 18.56 -14.48
C VAL A 442 1.93 18.74 -13.18
N GLU A 443 0.63 18.45 -13.18
CA GLU A 443 -0.21 18.52 -11.98
C GLU A 443 0.27 17.57 -10.87
N LEU A 444 0.73 16.35 -11.22
CA LEU A 444 1.32 15.41 -10.26
C LEU A 444 2.62 15.96 -9.65
N MET A 445 3.43 16.66 -10.44
CA MET A 445 4.64 17.36 -10.00
C MET A 445 4.35 18.71 -9.31
N GLY A 446 3.08 19.02 -9.02
CA GLY A 446 2.65 20.24 -8.33
C GLY A 446 2.83 21.53 -9.15
N GLY A 447 3.02 21.40 -10.46
CA GLY A 447 3.32 22.48 -11.39
C GLY A 447 2.12 23.03 -12.16
N GLN A 448 2.39 23.86 -13.17
CA GLN A 448 1.39 24.37 -14.13
C GLN A 448 1.88 24.25 -15.57
N ILE A 449 0.96 24.02 -16.52
CA ILE A 449 1.25 23.95 -17.96
C ILE A 449 0.37 24.96 -18.69
N GLY A 450 0.92 25.58 -19.73
CA GLY A 450 0.19 26.54 -20.56
C GLY A 450 0.63 26.53 -22.01
N VAL A 451 -0.09 27.32 -22.80
CA VAL A 451 0.16 27.52 -24.23
C VAL A 451 -0.12 28.97 -24.61
N GLU A 452 0.75 29.53 -25.43
CA GLU A 452 0.54 30.77 -26.16
C GLU A 452 0.68 30.45 -27.65
N SER A 453 -0.34 30.71 -28.45
CA SER A 453 -0.27 30.37 -29.87
C SER A 453 -1.12 31.31 -30.71
N GLN A 454 -0.63 31.54 -31.93
CA GLN A 454 -1.34 32.31 -32.95
C GLN A 454 -1.30 31.53 -34.26
N GLU A 455 -2.49 31.35 -34.85
CA GLU A 455 -2.65 30.65 -36.13
C GLU A 455 -1.80 31.30 -37.23
N GLY A 456 -1.00 30.48 -37.92
CA GLY A 456 -0.06 30.86 -38.96
C GLY A 456 1.28 31.44 -38.47
N VAL A 457 1.47 31.63 -37.16
CA VAL A 457 2.71 32.19 -36.59
C VAL A 457 3.51 31.14 -35.83
N GLY A 458 2.83 30.29 -35.04
CA GLY A 458 3.47 29.24 -34.24
C GLY A 458 2.87 29.10 -32.84
N SER A 459 3.52 28.30 -32.01
CA SER A 459 3.09 28.03 -30.64
C SER A 459 4.26 28.08 -29.66
N LEU A 460 3.97 28.45 -28.44
CA LEU A 460 4.85 28.37 -27.28
C LEU A 460 4.11 27.56 -26.22
N PHE A 461 4.57 26.34 -25.99
CA PHE A 461 4.14 25.54 -24.86
C PHE A 461 5.12 25.74 -23.71
N TRP A 462 4.60 25.89 -22.50
CA TRP A 462 5.44 26.09 -21.32
C TRP A 462 4.91 25.29 -20.14
N PHE A 463 5.80 24.89 -19.23
CA PHE A 463 5.41 24.33 -17.96
C PHE A 463 6.39 24.68 -16.84
N GLU A 464 5.83 24.88 -15.67
CA GLU A 464 6.52 25.19 -14.42
C GLU A 464 6.53 23.96 -13.53
N LEU A 465 7.69 23.60 -12.97
CA LEU A 465 7.83 22.47 -12.04
C LEU A 465 8.12 22.98 -10.62
N ARG A 466 7.32 22.51 -9.64
CA ARG A 466 7.48 22.80 -8.21
C ARG A 466 8.14 21.64 -7.47
N LEU A 467 9.37 21.33 -7.86
CA LEU A 467 10.13 20.23 -7.28
C LEU A 467 11.01 20.69 -6.10
N PRO A 468 11.18 19.88 -5.04
CA PRO A 468 12.11 20.15 -3.97
C PRO A 468 13.52 20.32 -4.51
N ARG A 469 14.27 21.29 -3.95
CA ARG A 469 15.66 21.52 -4.32
C ARG A 469 16.57 20.54 -3.60
N SER A 470 17.55 19.97 -4.32
CA SER A 470 18.65 19.28 -3.68
C SER A 470 19.63 20.31 -3.09
N ALA A 471 20.08 20.08 -1.84
CA ALA A 471 21.14 20.88 -1.23
C ALA A 471 22.53 20.56 -1.82
N THR A 472 22.64 19.48 -2.60
CA THR A 472 23.89 19.00 -3.18
C THR A 472 23.86 19.24 -4.69
N PRO A 473 24.86 19.95 -5.26
CA PRO A 473 25.00 20.11 -6.71
C PRO A 473 25.08 18.74 -7.41
N PRO A 474 24.52 18.57 -8.63
CA PRO A 474 24.57 17.30 -9.36
C PRO A 474 26.01 16.81 -9.56
N SER A 475 26.94 17.76 -9.72
CA SER A 475 28.36 17.53 -9.96
C SER A 475 29.07 16.71 -8.87
N VAL A 476 28.60 16.75 -7.61
CA VAL A 476 29.25 16.00 -6.50
C VAL A 476 28.71 14.56 -6.40
N LEU A 477 27.51 14.28 -6.92
CA LEU A 477 26.93 12.93 -6.94
C LEU A 477 27.24 12.19 -8.24
N LEU A 478 27.48 12.93 -9.34
CA LEU A 478 27.79 12.39 -10.67
C LEU A 478 29.26 11.97 -10.85
N GLU A 479 30.19 12.34 -9.98
CA GLU A 479 31.57 11.79 -10.02
C GLU A 479 31.63 10.28 -9.73
N GLN A 480 30.54 9.67 -9.27
CA GLN A 480 30.44 8.21 -9.12
C GLN A 480 29.69 7.51 -10.27
N THR A 481 29.07 8.25 -11.21
CA THR A 481 28.24 7.65 -12.28
C THR A 481 28.39 8.29 -13.67
N ALA A 482 29.10 9.41 -13.83
CA ALA A 482 29.20 10.15 -15.09
C ALA A 482 30.59 10.10 -15.73
N GLN A 483 31.11 8.89 -15.96
CA GLN A 483 31.97 8.68 -17.13
C GLN A 483 31.10 8.12 -18.25
N PRO A 484 30.99 8.80 -19.42
CA PRO A 484 30.49 8.12 -20.61
C PRO A 484 31.38 6.88 -20.84
N PRO A 485 30.84 5.69 -21.12
CA PRO A 485 31.69 4.57 -21.46
C PRO A 485 32.45 4.97 -22.72
N ALA A 486 33.76 5.16 -22.55
CA ALA A 486 34.68 5.23 -23.66
C ALA A 486 34.42 4.00 -24.56
N GLU A 487 34.32 4.24 -25.87
CA GLU A 487 34.48 3.18 -26.87
C GLU A 487 35.76 2.36 -26.58
N PRO A 488 35.78 1.04 -26.89
CA PRO A 488 35.37 -0.04 -26.01
C PRO A 488 36.54 -0.97 -25.66
N THR A 489 36.67 -1.43 -24.41
CA THR A 489 37.70 -2.45 -24.08
C THR A 489 37.27 -3.56 -23.11
N GLY A 490 36.03 -3.59 -22.62
CA GLY A 490 35.63 -4.55 -21.56
C GLY A 490 34.87 -5.81 -21.99
N ILE A 491 34.01 -5.74 -23.02
CA ILE A 491 33.03 -6.81 -23.32
C ILE A 491 33.24 -7.53 -24.66
N ALA A 492 34.17 -7.05 -25.48
CA ALA A 492 34.52 -7.73 -26.73
C ALA A 492 35.11 -9.12 -26.43
N GLY A 493 34.59 -10.15 -27.11
CA GLY A 493 34.96 -11.55 -26.89
C GLY A 493 34.14 -12.28 -25.81
N LEU A 494 33.21 -11.61 -25.12
CA LEU A 494 32.28 -12.32 -24.25
C LEU A 494 31.45 -13.32 -25.04
N ARG A 495 31.26 -14.49 -24.45
CA ARG A 495 30.39 -15.54 -24.99
C ARG A 495 29.07 -15.55 -24.24
N VAL A 496 27.99 -15.17 -24.90
CA VAL A 496 26.65 -15.06 -24.31
C VAL A 496 25.71 -16.05 -24.99
N LEU A 497 24.99 -16.82 -24.19
CA LEU A 497 23.91 -17.69 -24.69
C LEU A 497 22.59 -16.93 -24.59
N VAL A 498 21.84 -16.82 -25.67
CA VAL A 498 20.55 -16.11 -25.70
C VAL A 498 19.44 -17.13 -25.94
N ALA A 499 18.56 -17.29 -24.96
CA ALA A 499 17.37 -18.11 -25.07
C ALA A 499 16.17 -17.22 -25.42
N GLU A 500 15.68 -17.33 -26.65
CA GLU A 500 14.59 -16.52 -27.19
C GLU A 500 13.87 -17.32 -28.29
N ASP A 501 12.55 -17.47 -28.19
CA ASP A 501 11.75 -18.27 -29.12
C ASP A 501 11.32 -17.49 -30.38
N ASN A 502 11.33 -16.15 -30.31
CA ASN A 502 10.92 -15.31 -31.41
C ASN A 502 12.10 -14.95 -32.34
N LEU A 503 12.05 -15.46 -33.58
CA LEU A 503 13.06 -15.23 -34.63
C LEU A 503 13.41 -13.75 -34.88
N VAL A 504 12.46 -12.83 -34.69
CA VAL A 504 12.72 -11.38 -34.86
C VAL A 504 13.55 -10.85 -33.69
N ASN A 505 13.17 -11.20 -32.47
CA ASN A 505 13.91 -10.80 -31.26
C ASN A 505 15.32 -11.39 -31.27
N GLN A 506 15.48 -12.65 -31.69
CA GLN A 506 16.79 -13.28 -31.86
C GLN A 506 17.69 -12.45 -32.79
N LYS A 507 17.17 -11.99 -33.94
CA LYS A 507 17.94 -11.16 -34.90
C LYS A 507 18.33 -9.81 -34.31
N VAL A 508 17.44 -9.18 -33.54
CA VAL A 508 17.70 -7.88 -32.89
C VAL A 508 18.80 -8.03 -31.84
N VAL A 509 18.65 -8.98 -30.92
CA VAL A 509 19.62 -9.23 -29.84
C VAL A 509 20.98 -9.60 -30.42
N ARG A 510 21.01 -10.54 -31.38
CA ARG A 510 22.23 -10.94 -32.08
C ARG A 510 22.96 -9.73 -32.67
N ARG A 511 22.25 -8.89 -33.44
CA ARG A 511 22.87 -7.73 -34.10
C ARG A 511 23.40 -6.69 -33.13
N VAL A 512 22.72 -6.49 -32.00
CA VAL A 512 23.18 -5.59 -30.93
C VAL A 512 24.44 -6.13 -30.26
N LEU A 513 24.47 -7.43 -29.92
CA LEU A 513 25.62 -8.09 -29.31
C LEU A 513 26.84 -8.14 -30.26
N GLU A 514 26.62 -8.50 -31.52
CA GLU A 514 27.68 -8.53 -32.55
C GLU A 514 28.31 -7.15 -32.75
N LYS A 515 27.53 -6.07 -32.69
CA LYS A 515 28.03 -4.68 -32.79
C LYS A 515 29.03 -4.35 -31.67
N TRP A 516 28.92 -4.99 -30.51
CA TRP A 516 29.84 -4.82 -29.38
C TRP A 516 30.96 -5.86 -29.34
N GLY A 517 31.09 -6.69 -30.37
CA GLY A 517 32.09 -7.76 -30.43
C GLY A 517 31.81 -8.93 -29.48
N VAL A 518 30.58 -9.07 -28.99
CA VAL A 518 30.14 -10.21 -28.17
C VAL A 518 29.79 -11.38 -29.09
N ILE A 519 30.31 -12.57 -28.77
CA ILE A 519 29.99 -13.83 -29.44
C ILE A 519 28.69 -14.34 -28.83
N CYS A 520 27.63 -14.47 -29.62
CA CYS A 520 26.36 -14.99 -29.14
C CYS A 520 25.89 -16.24 -29.88
N GLU A 521 25.41 -17.21 -29.10
CA GLU A 521 24.68 -18.38 -29.60
C GLU A 521 23.21 -18.25 -29.21
N ILE A 522 22.33 -18.79 -30.05
CA ILE A 522 20.88 -18.72 -29.85
C ILE A 522 20.35 -20.11 -29.48
N ALA A 523 19.47 -20.14 -28.50
CA ALA A 523 18.64 -21.28 -28.13
C ALA A 523 17.16 -20.89 -28.28
N GLU A 524 16.35 -21.74 -28.89
CA GLU A 524 14.93 -21.45 -29.15
C GLU A 524 14.03 -21.80 -27.94
N ASN A 525 14.55 -22.57 -26.98
CA ASN A 525 13.85 -22.97 -25.77
C ASN A 525 14.83 -23.34 -24.64
N GLY A 526 14.29 -23.57 -23.43
CA GLY A 526 15.09 -23.92 -22.25
C GLY A 526 15.84 -25.26 -22.34
N ARG A 527 15.42 -26.18 -23.22
CA ARG A 527 16.10 -27.47 -23.40
C ARG A 527 17.39 -27.30 -24.19
N GLU A 528 17.35 -26.52 -25.27
CA GLU A 528 18.52 -26.17 -26.06
C GLU A 528 19.56 -25.42 -25.22
N VAL A 529 19.14 -24.59 -24.27
CA VAL A 529 20.06 -23.95 -23.32
C VAL A 529 20.89 -25.00 -22.58
N LEU A 530 20.25 -26.04 -22.05
CA LEU A 530 20.95 -27.11 -21.33
C LEU A 530 21.88 -27.91 -22.25
N GLU A 531 21.48 -28.12 -23.51
CA GLU A 531 22.33 -28.78 -24.51
C GLU A 531 23.57 -27.93 -24.83
N TRP A 532 23.41 -26.63 -25.02
CA TRP A 532 24.53 -25.70 -25.24
C TRP A 532 25.50 -25.67 -24.07
N LEU A 533 25.00 -25.58 -22.84
CA LEU A 533 25.82 -25.58 -21.62
C LEU A 533 26.58 -26.90 -21.41
N SER A 534 26.08 -28.01 -21.96
CA SER A 534 26.77 -29.31 -21.91
C SER A 534 27.96 -29.40 -22.88
N ARG A 535 27.95 -28.59 -23.95
CA ARG A 535 28.95 -28.62 -25.02
C ARG A 535 30.07 -27.62 -24.77
N GLU A 536 29.71 -26.39 -24.40
CA GLU A 536 30.66 -25.28 -24.36
C GLU A 536 30.41 -24.31 -23.20
N PRO A 537 31.47 -23.64 -22.69
CA PRO A 537 31.33 -22.67 -21.63
C PRO A 537 30.84 -21.31 -22.15
N PHE A 538 29.88 -20.72 -21.44
CA PHE A 538 29.39 -19.36 -21.64
C PHE A 538 29.69 -18.49 -20.41
N HIS A 539 29.81 -17.19 -20.63
CA HIS A 539 30.03 -16.20 -19.59
C HIS A 539 28.73 -15.75 -18.93
N LEU A 540 27.64 -15.76 -19.70
CA LEU A 540 26.35 -15.25 -19.30
C LEU A 540 25.23 -15.87 -20.15
N ILE A 541 24.04 -15.98 -19.58
CA ILE A 541 22.82 -16.37 -20.28
C ILE A 541 21.82 -15.22 -20.23
N LEU A 542 21.32 -14.80 -21.39
CA LEU A 542 20.11 -13.99 -21.50
C LEU A 542 18.94 -14.96 -21.70
N MET A 543 18.01 -15.03 -20.76
CA MET A 543 16.99 -16.08 -20.70
C MET A 543 15.59 -15.50 -20.79
N ASP A 544 14.87 -15.73 -21.88
CA ASP A 544 13.43 -15.45 -21.90
C ASP A 544 12.68 -16.29 -20.85
N CYS A 545 11.85 -15.63 -20.06
CA CYS A 545 11.04 -16.29 -19.04
C CYS A 545 9.97 -17.19 -19.65
N GLN A 546 9.44 -16.86 -20.83
CA GLN A 546 8.33 -17.56 -21.47
C GLN A 546 8.74 -18.11 -22.83
N MET A 547 9.03 -19.42 -22.88
CA MET A 547 9.40 -20.12 -24.11
C MET A 547 8.62 -21.43 -24.22
N PRO A 548 8.36 -21.96 -25.43
CA PRO A 548 7.74 -23.26 -25.64
C PRO A 548 8.65 -24.40 -25.17
N GLU A 549 8.05 -25.58 -24.97
CA GLU A 549 8.69 -26.82 -24.47
C GLU A 549 9.25 -26.77 -23.05
N MET A 550 10.25 -25.93 -22.80
CA MET A 550 10.84 -25.69 -21.49
C MET A 550 11.00 -24.19 -21.29
N ASP A 551 10.30 -23.67 -20.27
CA ASP A 551 10.35 -22.24 -19.94
C ASP A 551 11.67 -21.85 -19.26
N GLY A 552 11.96 -20.56 -19.22
CA GLY A 552 13.21 -20.04 -18.65
C GLY A 552 13.33 -20.28 -17.14
N PHE A 553 12.21 -20.40 -16.42
CA PHE A 553 12.20 -20.70 -14.99
C PHE A 553 12.63 -22.15 -14.72
N GLU A 554 12.10 -23.11 -15.47
CA GLU A 554 12.47 -24.51 -15.38
C GLU A 554 13.91 -24.74 -15.83
N ALA A 555 14.34 -24.10 -16.93
CA ALA A 555 15.74 -24.15 -17.36
C ALA A 555 16.68 -23.64 -16.27
N THR A 556 16.35 -22.50 -15.64
CA THR A 556 17.12 -21.93 -14.53
C THR A 556 17.20 -22.89 -13.35
N ARG A 557 16.08 -23.48 -12.91
CA ARG A 557 16.09 -24.48 -11.81
C ARG A 557 17.05 -25.63 -12.11
N ARG A 558 17.01 -26.17 -13.33
CA ARG A 558 17.88 -27.28 -13.73
C ARG A 558 19.36 -26.87 -13.77
N ILE A 559 19.67 -25.65 -14.20
CA ILE A 559 21.03 -25.11 -14.17
C ILE A 559 21.52 -24.98 -12.72
N ARG A 560 20.71 -24.42 -11.82
CA ARG A 560 21.06 -24.28 -10.40
C ARG A 560 21.21 -25.61 -9.68
N ASP A 561 20.35 -26.59 -9.96
CA ASP A 561 20.49 -27.94 -9.43
C ASP A 561 21.82 -28.58 -9.86
N TYR A 562 22.23 -28.37 -11.12
CA TYR A 562 23.52 -28.85 -11.63
C TYR A 562 24.71 -28.15 -10.96
N GLU A 563 24.64 -26.84 -10.74
CA GLU A 563 25.65 -26.07 -10.00
C GLU A 563 25.81 -26.58 -8.56
N GLN A 564 24.70 -26.86 -7.87
CA GLN A 564 24.72 -27.39 -6.51
C GLN A 564 25.39 -28.77 -6.45
N ARG A 565 25.06 -29.68 -7.39
CA ARG A 565 25.67 -31.02 -7.47
C ARG A 565 27.17 -30.99 -7.75
N THR A 566 27.65 -29.95 -8.42
CA THR A 566 29.08 -29.76 -8.75
C THR A 566 29.83 -28.92 -7.71
N GLY A 567 29.20 -28.64 -6.55
CA GLY A 567 29.83 -27.96 -5.43
C GLY A 567 29.88 -26.43 -5.56
N GLY A 568 29.02 -25.83 -6.39
CA GLY A 568 28.85 -24.37 -6.51
C GLY A 568 30.04 -23.63 -7.13
N ARG A 569 31.05 -24.35 -7.64
CA ARG A 569 32.31 -23.76 -8.15
C ARG A 569 32.17 -23.00 -9.48
N LEU A 570 31.06 -23.18 -10.20
CA LEU A 570 30.85 -22.66 -11.56
C LEU A 570 29.46 -22.02 -11.73
N HIS A 571 29.13 -21.05 -10.88
CA HIS A 571 27.88 -20.30 -11.02
C HIS A 571 27.86 -19.44 -12.30
N ILE A 572 26.94 -19.70 -13.23
CA ILE A 572 26.78 -18.93 -14.47
C ILE A 572 25.71 -17.84 -14.29
N PRO A 573 26.04 -16.56 -14.56
CA PRO A 573 25.05 -15.50 -14.53
C PRO A 573 23.90 -15.73 -15.51
N ILE A 574 22.65 -15.64 -15.02
CA ILE A 574 21.41 -15.72 -15.80
C ILE A 574 20.63 -14.43 -15.63
N ILE A 575 20.45 -13.69 -16.72
CA ILE A 575 19.66 -12.46 -16.76
C ILE A 575 18.33 -12.76 -17.45
N ALA A 576 17.24 -12.58 -16.70
CA ALA A 576 15.88 -12.80 -17.17
C ALA A 576 15.49 -11.77 -18.22
N LEU A 577 14.87 -12.18 -19.33
CA LEU A 577 14.21 -11.30 -20.27
C LEU A 577 12.70 -11.40 -20.03
N THR A 578 12.13 -10.40 -19.35
CA THR A 578 10.72 -10.40 -18.94
C THR A 578 9.86 -9.44 -19.77
N ALA A 579 8.63 -9.82 -20.09
CA ALA A 579 7.68 -8.95 -20.79
C ALA A 579 7.14 -7.78 -19.93
N ASN A 580 7.39 -7.77 -18.62
CA ASN A 580 6.78 -6.85 -17.67
C ASN A 580 7.77 -6.44 -16.58
N ALA A 581 7.92 -5.14 -16.32
CA ALA A 581 8.88 -4.58 -15.35
C ALA A 581 8.31 -4.43 -13.92
N MET A 582 7.17 -5.05 -13.63
CA MET A 582 6.52 -4.97 -12.31
C MET A 582 7.33 -5.73 -11.25
N SER A 583 7.29 -5.25 -9.99
CA SER A 583 8.01 -5.86 -8.85
C SER A 583 7.71 -7.35 -8.70
N GLU A 584 6.48 -7.77 -8.94
CA GLU A 584 6.02 -9.15 -8.80
C GLU A 584 6.68 -10.12 -9.79
N ASP A 585 7.03 -9.68 -11.00
CA ASP A 585 7.69 -10.52 -12.00
C ASP A 585 9.21 -10.56 -11.77
N ARG A 586 9.79 -9.48 -11.22
CA ARG A 586 11.17 -9.48 -10.72
C ARG A 586 11.36 -10.48 -9.58
N ASP A 587 10.49 -10.45 -8.58
CA ASP A 587 10.61 -11.30 -7.39
C ASP A 587 10.54 -12.79 -7.78
N LYS A 588 9.71 -13.15 -8.76
CA LYS A 588 9.65 -14.52 -9.31
C LYS A 588 10.95 -14.94 -10.00
N CYS A 589 11.57 -14.06 -10.80
CA CYS A 589 12.82 -14.38 -11.49
C CYS A 589 13.95 -14.64 -10.49
N LEU A 590 14.08 -13.75 -9.50
CA LEU A 590 15.10 -13.88 -8.45
C LEU A 590 14.85 -15.09 -7.54
N ALA A 591 13.60 -15.38 -7.19
CA ALA A 591 13.25 -16.53 -6.35
C ALA A 591 13.60 -17.88 -7.00
N VAL A 592 13.63 -17.95 -8.33
CA VAL A 592 14.02 -19.15 -9.09
C VAL A 592 15.54 -19.27 -9.26
N GLY A 593 16.29 -18.26 -8.82
CA GLY A 593 17.75 -18.25 -8.84
C GLY A 593 18.35 -17.59 -10.08
N MET A 594 17.58 -16.77 -10.82
CA MET A 594 18.17 -15.85 -11.81
C MET A 594 18.89 -14.70 -11.09
N ASP A 595 19.92 -14.15 -11.70
CA ASP A 595 20.82 -13.20 -11.04
C ASP A 595 20.41 -11.74 -11.28
N ASP A 596 19.74 -11.49 -12.40
CA ASP A 596 19.24 -10.17 -12.77
C ASP A 596 18.08 -10.27 -13.77
N TYR A 597 17.54 -9.12 -14.18
CA TYR A 597 16.46 -9.05 -15.17
C TYR A 597 16.58 -7.83 -16.08
N LEU A 598 15.98 -7.95 -17.26
CA LEU A 598 15.79 -6.92 -18.28
C LEU A 598 14.37 -7.01 -18.82
N SER A 599 13.69 -5.87 -18.91
CA SER A 599 12.35 -5.82 -19.50
C SER A 599 12.42 -5.75 -21.03
N LYS A 600 11.46 -6.42 -21.68
CA LYS A 600 11.22 -6.31 -23.12
C LYS A 600 10.28 -5.12 -23.39
N PRO A 601 10.51 -4.29 -24.42
CA PRO A 601 11.58 -4.40 -25.42
C PRO A 601 12.96 -4.03 -24.84
N LEU A 602 14.00 -4.76 -25.26
CA LEU A 602 15.36 -4.58 -24.79
C LEU A 602 15.91 -3.21 -25.18
N LYS A 603 16.25 -2.39 -24.18
CA LYS A 603 17.00 -1.15 -24.37
C LYS A 603 18.50 -1.48 -24.48
N PRO A 604 19.19 -1.12 -25.57
CA PRO A 604 20.61 -1.43 -25.75
C PRO A 604 21.50 -0.92 -24.61
N GLU A 605 21.19 0.23 -24.03
CA GLU A 605 21.98 0.86 -22.97
C GLU A 605 21.95 -0.01 -21.69
N LEU A 606 20.75 -0.44 -21.28
CA LEU A 606 20.57 -1.33 -20.13
C LEU A 606 21.18 -2.71 -20.38
N LEU A 607 21.03 -3.26 -21.59
CA LEU A 607 21.65 -4.54 -21.94
C LEU A 607 23.18 -4.45 -21.84
N TYR A 608 23.78 -3.35 -22.31
CA TYR A 608 25.21 -3.11 -22.21
C TYR A 608 25.68 -3.05 -20.74
N GLU A 609 24.98 -2.28 -19.90
CA GLU A 609 25.29 -2.19 -18.46
C GLU A 609 25.29 -3.57 -17.79
N LYS A 610 24.28 -4.40 -18.09
CA LYS A 610 24.16 -5.75 -17.57
C LYS A 610 25.29 -6.66 -18.05
N LEU A 611 25.69 -6.56 -19.33
CA LEU A 611 26.82 -7.31 -19.87
C LEU A 611 28.15 -6.89 -19.24
N VAL A 612 28.35 -5.61 -18.97
CA VAL A 612 29.54 -5.12 -18.25
C VAL A 612 29.56 -5.60 -16.80
N GLN A 613 28.40 -5.57 -16.13
CA GLN A 613 28.27 -5.95 -14.73
C GLN A 613 28.52 -7.45 -14.51
N TRP A 614 27.89 -8.29 -15.34
CA TRP A 614 27.83 -9.74 -15.15
C TRP A 614 28.77 -10.53 -16.09
N GLY A 615 29.11 -9.98 -17.25
CA GLY A 615 30.01 -10.58 -18.23
C GLY A 615 31.48 -10.40 -17.87
N LYS A 616 31.91 -10.88 -16.70
CA LYS A 616 33.33 -10.91 -16.35
C LYS A 616 33.96 -12.19 -16.92
N PRO A 617 35.14 -12.11 -17.58
CA PRO A 617 35.86 -13.30 -18.03
C PRO A 617 36.08 -14.24 -16.83
N ARG A 618 35.62 -15.48 -16.93
CA ARG A 618 36.03 -16.51 -15.98
C ARG A 618 37.51 -16.72 -16.21
N LEU A 619 38.35 -16.23 -15.28
CA LEU A 619 39.78 -16.52 -15.23
C LEU A 619 40.00 -17.99 -15.58
N GLU A 620 40.87 -18.23 -16.57
CA GLU A 620 41.27 -19.54 -17.08
C GLU A 620 41.76 -20.46 -15.94
N ALA A 621 40.83 -21.12 -15.25
CA ALA A 621 41.11 -22.15 -14.26
C ALA A 621 40.74 -23.51 -14.86
N SER A 622 41.47 -23.96 -15.88
CA SER A 622 41.62 -25.38 -16.26
C SER A 622 42.38 -25.62 -17.58
N ARG A 623 43.54 -24.98 -17.78
CA ARG A 623 44.51 -25.42 -18.81
C ARG A 623 45.85 -25.90 -18.27
N GLY A 624 45.89 -26.37 -17.02
CA GLY A 624 47.09 -26.96 -16.44
C GLY A 624 46.79 -27.94 -15.31
N ALA A 625 46.20 -29.09 -15.63
CA ALA A 625 46.21 -30.27 -14.75
C ALA A 625 45.70 -31.54 -15.46
N VAL A 626 46.29 -31.92 -16.60
CA VAL A 626 46.44 -33.35 -16.98
C VAL A 626 47.74 -33.47 -17.77
N ALA A 627 48.83 -33.73 -17.05
CA ALA A 627 49.95 -34.54 -17.50
C ALA A 627 50.08 -35.68 -16.50
#